data_AF-A0A935DLL8-F1
#
_entry.id   AF-A0A935DLL8-F1
#
_cell.length_a   1.000
_cell.length_b   1.000
_cell.length_c   1.000
_cell.angle_alpha   90.00
_cell.angle_beta   90.00
_cell.angle_gamma   90.00
#
_symmetry.space_group_name_H-M   'P 1'
#
loop_
_entity.id
_entity.type
_entity.pdbx_description
1 polymer ?
#
loop_
_entity_poly.entity_id
_entity_poly.type
_entity_poly.pdbx_seq_one_letter_code
_entity_poly.pdbx_strand_id
1 'polypeptide(L)'
;MRRRALLIATLLASLGSYAVTPREVGAEVLAEPTTGLRMASLEVLHSPFAHQQATRWCWAATVANAFRSSGHTVSQERIVREVYGEVVNMRSGPNSNVTALLDRAWVDDDGASFRARLIGLFDASAGRYDLDSRAVVAALRSGRPLVLGTTSHAMLLIGAAYRETEGRLSIVEATVFDPWPGVGVRTLRADEMTPLAHHGSLAFIADVVVTD
;
A
#
# COMPACT_ATOMS: atom_id res chain seq x y z
N MET A 1 60.53 -12.24 -45.52
CA MET A 1 60.91 -11.39 -44.35
C MET A 1 60.34 -9.99 -44.53
N ARG A 2 59.83 -9.40 -43.43
CA ARG A 2 59.35 -8.01 -43.24
C ARG A 2 57.94 -7.64 -43.78
N ARG A 3 56.93 -7.95 -42.96
CA ARG A 3 55.60 -7.33 -42.97
C ARG A 3 55.69 -5.94 -42.33
N ARG A 4 55.13 -4.91 -42.98
CA ARG A 4 54.97 -3.55 -42.43
C ARG A 4 53.74 -3.53 -41.53
N ALA A 5 53.92 -3.14 -40.27
CA ALA A 5 52.87 -2.98 -39.28
C ALA A 5 52.19 -1.61 -39.44
N LEU A 6 50.86 -1.61 -39.43
CA LEU A 6 49.98 -0.45 -39.41
C LEU A 6 49.85 0.02 -37.96
N LEU A 7 50.07 1.32 -37.71
CA LEU A 7 49.77 1.98 -36.44
C LEU A 7 48.24 2.10 -36.29
N ILE A 8 47.67 1.46 -35.27
CA ILE A 8 46.29 1.69 -34.82
C ILE A 8 46.37 2.50 -33.53
N ALA A 9 45.73 3.67 -33.55
CA ALA A 9 45.60 4.58 -32.42
C ALA A 9 44.70 3.96 -31.33
N THR A 10 45.19 3.94 -30.10
CA THR A 10 44.43 3.59 -28.90
C THR A 10 43.66 4.81 -28.39
N LEU A 11 42.33 4.81 -28.52
CA LEU A 11 41.45 5.66 -27.74
C LEU A 11 41.24 5.01 -26.36
N LEU A 12 41.67 5.71 -25.29
CA LEU A 12 41.27 5.42 -23.92
C LEU A 12 39.87 6.00 -23.69
N ALA A 13 38.85 5.14 -23.64
CA ALA A 13 37.54 5.50 -23.12
C ALA A 13 37.54 5.31 -21.60
N SER A 14 37.46 6.41 -20.86
CA SER A 14 37.24 6.39 -19.42
C SER A 14 35.86 5.81 -19.12
N LEU A 15 35.80 4.63 -18.50
CA LEU A 15 34.58 4.10 -17.91
C LEU A 15 34.29 4.91 -16.65
N GLY A 16 33.47 5.95 -16.78
CA GLY A 16 32.86 6.61 -15.63
C GLY A 16 31.98 5.59 -14.91
N SER A 17 32.35 5.26 -13.67
CA SER A 17 31.48 4.52 -12.75
C SER A 17 30.21 5.34 -12.53
N TYR A 18 29.10 4.93 -13.14
CA TYR A 18 27.79 5.40 -12.74
C TYR A 18 27.48 4.77 -11.38
N ALA A 19 27.69 5.54 -10.31
CA ALA A 19 27.06 5.24 -9.04
C ALA A 19 25.55 5.39 -9.25
N VAL A 20 24.85 4.26 -9.31
CA VAL A 20 23.38 4.24 -9.25
C VAL A 20 23.02 4.63 -7.83
N THR A 21 22.71 5.91 -7.62
CA THR A 21 22.05 6.36 -6.38
C THR A 21 20.70 5.67 -6.30
N PRO A 22 20.32 5.06 -5.16
CA PRO A 22 18.96 4.56 -4.97
C PRO A 22 17.99 5.71 -5.23
N ARG A 23 17.08 5.52 -6.19
CA ARG A 23 15.98 6.46 -6.46
C ARG A 23 15.09 6.44 -5.23
N GLU A 24 15.00 7.56 -4.52
CA GLU A 24 13.98 7.74 -3.48
C GLU A 24 12.61 7.51 -4.12
N VAL A 25 11.88 6.52 -3.59
CA VAL A 25 10.51 6.20 -3.99
C VAL A 25 9.62 7.33 -3.50
N GLY A 26 9.38 8.32 -4.35
CA GLY A 26 8.48 9.43 -4.08
C GLY A 26 7.37 9.45 -5.12
N ALA A 27 6.11 9.44 -4.66
CA ALA A 27 4.94 9.50 -5.53
C ALA A 27 4.95 10.76 -6.42
N GLU A 28 4.79 10.57 -7.73
CA GLU A 28 4.58 11.68 -8.66
C GLU A 28 3.23 12.36 -8.41
N VAL A 29 3.27 13.66 -8.08
CA VAL A 29 2.08 14.51 -8.04
C VAL A 29 1.85 15.04 -9.45
N LEU A 30 1.05 14.33 -10.24
CA LEU A 30 0.50 14.91 -11.46
C LEU A 30 -0.57 15.92 -11.04
N ALA A 31 -0.29 17.21 -11.24
CA ALA A 31 -1.23 18.29 -11.04
C ALA A 31 -1.78 18.72 -12.41
N GLU A 32 -3.09 18.62 -12.61
CA GLU A 32 -3.71 19.24 -13.79
C GLU A 32 -3.97 20.72 -13.49
N PRO A 33 -3.27 21.67 -14.16
CA PRO A 33 -3.23 23.07 -13.75
C PRO A 33 -4.57 23.81 -13.85
N THR A 34 -5.54 23.26 -14.58
CA THR A 34 -6.86 23.89 -14.79
C THR A 34 -7.92 23.49 -13.78
N THR A 35 -7.75 22.36 -13.08
CA THR A 35 -8.76 21.85 -12.14
C THR A 35 -8.33 21.94 -10.68
N GLY A 36 -7.03 22.10 -10.39
CA GLY A 36 -6.49 22.01 -9.03
C GLY A 36 -6.52 20.59 -8.44
N LEU A 37 -6.79 19.58 -9.29
CA LEU A 37 -6.74 18.18 -8.93
C LEU A 37 -5.27 17.72 -8.86
N ARG A 38 -4.94 17.02 -7.78
CA ARG A 38 -3.62 16.41 -7.54
C ARG A 38 -3.78 14.92 -7.31
N MET A 39 -2.79 14.13 -7.67
CA MET A 39 -2.76 12.70 -7.37
C MET A 39 -1.63 12.37 -6.40
N ALA A 40 -1.87 11.38 -5.55
CA ALA A 40 -0.85 10.66 -4.80
C ALA A 40 -1.10 9.18 -5.01
N SER A 41 -0.11 8.42 -5.48
CA SER A 41 -0.21 6.99 -5.71
C SER A 41 1.11 6.31 -5.46
N LEU A 42 1.08 5.03 -5.14
CA LEU A 42 2.31 4.23 -5.08
C LEU A 42 2.91 4.16 -6.49
N GLU A 43 4.18 4.53 -6.63
CA GLU A 43 4.94 4.19 -7.84
C GLU A 43 5.23 2.69 -7.84
N VAL A 44 5.25 2.12 -9.06
CA VAL A 44 5.58 0.72 -9.43
C VAL A 44 6.00 -0.15 -8.24
N LEU A 45 5.08 -1.01 -7.81
CA LEU A 45 5.37 -2.01 -6.79
C LEU A 45 6.42 -2.98 -7.34
N HIS A 46 7.54 -3.12 -6.62
CA HIS A 46 8.59 -4.09 -6.97
C HIS A 46 8.09 -5.54 -6.98
N SER A 47 7.00 -5.82 -6.24
CA SER A 47 6.34 -7.12 -6.18
C SER A 47 4.83 -6.96 -6.36
N PRO A 48 4.19 -7.74 -7.25
CA PRO A 48 2.76 -7.62 -7.48
C PRO A 48 1.96 -7.99 -6.22
N PHE A 49 0.89 -7.24 -5.96
CA PHE A 49 -0.05 -7.61 -4.92
C PHE A 49 -0.77 -8.93 -5.25
N ALA A 50 -1.02 -9.73 -4.23
CA ALA A 50 -1.64 -11.03 -4.34
C ALA A 50 -3.16 -10.94 -4.10
N HIS A 51 -3.92 -11.72 -4.87
CA HIS A 51 -5.34 -11.92 -4.63
C HIS A 51 -5.60 -12.80 -3.39
N GLN A 52 -6.79 -12.67 -2.79
CA GLN A 52 -7.21 -13.53 -1.68
C GLN A 52 -7.30 -14.99 -2.12
N GLN A 53 -6.78 -15.88 -1.29
CA GLN A 53 -6.73 -17.33 -1.57
C GLN A 53 -7.98 -18.07 -1.09
N ALA A 54 -8.80 -17.45 -0.25
CA ALA A 54 -10.08 -17.99 0.18
C ALA A 54 -11.16 -16.91 0.17
N THR A 55 -12.43 -17.30 0.05
CA THR A 55 -13.57 -16.39 -0.18
C THR A 55 -13.82 -15.40 0.97
N ARG A 56 -13.28 -15.64 2.17
CA ARG A 56 -13.42 -14.73 3.33
C ARG A 56 -12.11 -14.10 3.79
N TRP A 57 -11.04 -14.21 2.99
CA TRP A 57 -9.69 -13.75 3.34
C TRP A 57 -9.29 -12.42 2.70
N CYS A 58 -10.23 -11.58 2.29
CA CYS A 58 -9.92 -10.23 1.82
C CYS A 58 -9.07 -9.44 2.83
N TRP A 59 -9.35 -9.61 4.12
CA TRP A 59 -8.58 -9.01 5.22
C TRP A 59 -7.15 -9.55 5.29
N ALA A 60 -6.96 -10.87 5.22
CA ALA A 60 -5.63 -11.49 5.29
C ALA A 60 -4.78 -11.15 4.06
N ALA A 61 -5.38 -11.14 2.87
CA ALA A 61 -4.73 -10.70 1.64
C ALA A 61 -4.31 -9.24 1.71
N THR A 62 -5.16 -8.37 2.27
CA THR A 62 -4.86 -6.94 2.44
C THR A 62 -3.69 -6.73 3.40
N VAL A 63 -3.66 -7.42 4.53
CA VAL A 63 -2.53 -7.39 5.48
C VAL A 63 -1.25 -7.92 4.82
N ALA A 64 -1.33 -9.05 4.11
CA ALA A 64 -0.18 -9.61 3.40
C ALA A 64 0.40 -8.64 2.37
N ASN A 65 -0.47 -7.93 1.64
CA ASN A 65 -0.05 -6.95 0.65
C ASN A 65 0.53 -5.68 1.30
N ALA A 66 0.05 -5.27 2.47
CA ALA A 66 0.65 -4.19 3.24
C ALA A 66 2.10 -4.53 3.63
N PHE A 67 2.34 -5.72 4.20
CA PHE A 67 3.72 -6.16 4.51
C PHE A 67 4.59 -6.30 3.26
N ARG A 68 4.03 -6.87 2.18
CA ARG A 68 4.72 -7.02 0.89
C ARG A 68 5.17 -5.68 0.32
N SER A 69 4.38 -4.61 0.50
CA SER A 69 4.76 -3.28 0.05
C SER A 69 6.03 -2.73 0.71
N SER A 70 6.35 -3.24 1.91
CA SER A 70 7.57 -2.92 2.66
C SER A 70 8.68 -3.95 2.49
N GLY A 71 8.52 -4.92 1.57
CA GLY A 71 9.53 -5.93 1.29
C GLY A 71 9.40 -7.23 2.10
N HIS A 72 8.43 -7.33 3.01
CA HIS A 72 8.23 -8.53 3.84
C HIS A 72 7.09 -9.40 3.32
N THR A 73 7.39 -10.66 2.99
CA THR A 73 6.36 -11.60 2.57
C THR A 73 5.84 -12.41 3.75
N VAL A 74 4.53 -12.33 4.01
CA VAL A 74 3.84 -13.22 4.93
C VAL A 74 2.64 -13.83 4.22
N SER A 75 2.56 -15.16 4.19
CA SER A 75 1.43 -15.90 3.60
C SER A 75 0.09 -15.59 4.27
N GLN A 76 -1.00 -15.64 3.49
CA GLN A 76 -2.35 -15.36 4.03
C GLN A 76 -2.75 -16.45 5.02
N GLU A 77 -2.38 -17.71 4.77
CA GLU A 77 -2.59 -18.83 5.68
C GLU A 77 -1.93 -18.59 7.03
N ARG A 78 -0.72 -18.00 7.03
CA ARG A 78 -0.03 -17.65 8.28
C ARG A 78 -0.74 -16.51 8.99
N ILE A 79 -1.13 -15.45 8.29
CA ILE A 79 -1.93 -14.37 8.89
C ILE A 79 -3.23 -14.90 9.50
N VAL A 80 -3.91 -15.83 8.83
CA VAL A 80 -5.13 -16.49 9.32
C VAL A 80 -4.85 -17.30 10.58
N ARG A 81 -3.78 -18.10 10.57
CA ARG A 81 -3.36 -18.89 11.72
C ARG A 81 -2.98 -18.02 12.92
N GLU A 82 -2.39 -16.85 12.70
CA GLU A 82 -2.05 -15.91 13.78
C GLU A 82 -3.30 -15.33 14.47
N VAL A 83 -4.44 -15.28 13.78
CA VAL A 83 -5.73 -14.84 14.36
C VAL A 83 -6.50 -15.98 14.99
N TYR A 84 -6.58 -17.14 14.33
CA TYR A 84 -7.48 -18.24 14.74
C TYR A 84 -6.78 -19.43 15.39
N GLY A 85 -5.45 -19.49 15.37
CA GLY A 85 -4.68 -20.67 15.77
C GLY A 85 -4.63 -21.78 14.71
N GLU A 86 -5.45 -21.68 13.66
CA GLU A 86 -5.54 -22.64 12.56
C GLU A 86 -5.87 -21.95 11.22
N VAL A 87 -5.74 -22.67 10.10
CA VAL A 87 -6.01 -22.15 8.76
C VAL A 87 -7.46 -22.40 8.39
N VAL A 88 -8.30 -21.37 8.53
CA VAL A 88 -9.76 -21.46 8.41
C VAL A 88 -10.31 -20.34 7.54
N ASN A 89 -11.27 -20.67 6.67
CA ASN A 89 -11.94 -19.69 5.80
C ASN A 89 -12.98 -18.88 6.60
N MET A 90 -12.50 -17.92 7.39
CA MET A 90 -13.32 -17.02 8.21
C MET A 90 -13.02 -15.55 7.91
N ARG A 91 -14.06 -14.72 8.05
CA ARG A 91 -13.93 -13.25 8.08
C ARG A 91 -13.14 -12.89 9.33
N SER A 92 -12.34 -11.83 9.32
CA SER A 92 -11.49 -11.39 10.45
C SER A 92 -12.18 -11.32 11.81
N GLY A 93 -13.51 -11.20 11.85
CA GLY A 93 -14.25 -10.86 13.06
C GLY A 93 -14.16 -9.36 13.31
N PRO A 94 -14.04 -8.91 14.57
CA PRO A 94 -13.89 -7.49 14.90
C PRO A 94 -12.64 -6.88 14.25
N ASN A 95 -12.68 -5.58 13.92
CA ASN A 95 -11.54 -4.84 13.38
C ASN A 95 -10.29 -4.92 14.26
N SER A 96 -10.46 -5.11 15.59
CA SER A 96 -9.36 -5.29 16.54
C SER A 96 -8.42 -6.45 16.17
N ASN A 97 -8.88 -7.46 15.45
CA ASN A 97 -8.02 -8.55 15.00
C ASN A 97 -7.02 -8.09 13.93
N VAL A 98 -7.47 -7.26 12.98
CA VAL A 98 -6.60 -6.65 11.98
C VAL A 98 -5.64 -5.66 12.66
N THR A 99 -6.13 -4.86 13.61
CA THR A 99 -5.29 -3.97 14.42
C THR A 99 -4.20 -4.71 15.16
N ALA A 100 -4.52 -5.82 15.84
CA ALA A 100 -3.54 -6.60 16.60
C ALA A 100 -2.45 -7.21 15.71
N LEU A 101 -2.80 -7.63 14.50
CA LEU A 101 -1.82 -8.11 13.52
C LEU A 101 -0.88 -7.01 13.03
N LEU A 102 -1.40 -5.79 12.90
CA LEU A 102 -0.68 -4.64 12.38
C LEU A 102 0.03 -3.83 13.47
N ASP A 103 -0.06 -4.22 14.74
CA ASP A 103 0.65 -3.60 15.86
C ASP A 103 1.44 -4.62 16.71
N ARG A 104 2.27 -5.41 16.03
CA ARG A 104 3.13 -6.43 16.65
C ARG A 104 4.43 -6.62 15.89
N ALA A 105 5.36 -7.34 16.52
CA ALA A 105 6.53 -7.87 15.84
C ALA A 105 6.17 -9.09 14.99
N TRP A 106 6.89 -9.25 13.89
CA TRP A 106 6.79 -10.33 12.93
C TRP A 106 8.17 -10.82 12.56
N VAL A 107 8.20 -12.05 12.06
CA VAL A 107 9.28 -12.60 11.24
C VAL A 107 8.62 -12.91 9.91
N ASP A 108 9.15 -12.50 8.78
CA ASP A 108 8.58 -12.83 7.48
C ASP A 108 8.89 -14.28 7.06
N ASP A 109 8.39 -14.70 5.91
CA ASP A 109 8.55 -16.07 5.42
C ASP A 109 9.99 -16.35 4.92
N ASP A 110 10.82 -15.30 4.74
CA ASP A 110 12.24 -15.38 4.41
C ASP A 110 13.14 -15.36 5.67
N GLY A 111 12.55 -15.18 6.86
CA GLY A 111 13.22 -15.18 8.15
C GLY A 111 13.68 -13.81 8.65
N ALA A 112 13.38 -12.71 7.94
CA ALA A 112 13.70 -11.36 8.39
C ALA A 112 12.69 -10.89 9.45
N SER A 113 13.18 -10.28 10.52
CA SER A 113 12.32 -9.70 11.56
C SER A 113 11.90 -8.29 11.17
N PHE A 114 10.66 -7.93 11.48
CA PHE A 114 10.15 -6.57 11.32
C PHE A 114 9.09 -6.24 12.37
N ARG A 115 8.85 -4.96 12.60
CA ARG A 115 7.76 -4.44 13.44
C ARG A 115 6.73 -3.77 12.56
N ALA A 116 5.48 -4.21 12.66
CA ALA A 116 4.35 -3.47 12.13
C ALA A 116 3.76 -2.57 13.22
N ARG A 117 3.37 -1.36 12.84
CA ARG A 117 2.61 -0.43 13.68
C ARG A 117 1.41 0.11 12.91
N LEU A 118 0.24 0.06 13.54
CA LEU A 118 -0.97 0.63 13.00
C LEU A 118 -1.11 2.09 13.45
N ILE A 119 -1.37 2.98 12.50
CA ILE A 119 -1.86 4.33 12.78
C ILE A 119 -3.26 4.43 12.19
N GLY A 120 -4.27 4.31 13.06
CA GLY A 120 -5.67 4.50 12.65
C GLY A 120 -5.87 5.92 12.11
N LEU A 121 -6.50 6.06 10.95
CA LEU A 121 -6.84 7.34 10.33
C LEU A 121 -8.35 7.58 10.33
N PHE A 122 -9.14 6.52 10.32
CA PHE A 122 -10.58 6.51 10.47
C PHE A 122 -11.03 5.15 11.05
N ASP A 123 -11.91 5.14 12.03
CA ASP A 123 -12.47 3.90 12.59
C ASP A 123 -13.85 4.17 13.19
N ALA A 124 -14.89 3.81 12.44
CA ALA A 124 -16.27 4.01 12.85
C ALA A 124 -16.64 3.19 14.10
N SER A 125 -15.99 2.04 14.31
CA SER A 125 -16.25 1.14 15.45
C SER A 125 -15.60 1.62 16.74
N ALA A 126 -14.48 2.35 16.64
CA ALA A 126 -13.80 2.98 17.75
C ALA A 126 -14.26 4.43 18.02
N GLY A 127 -15.31 4.90 17.33
CA GLY A 127 -15.85 6.25 17.50
C GLY A 127 -15.00 7.36 16.87
N ARG A 128 -14.06 7.02 15.97
CA ARG A 128 -13.21 7.97 15.27
C ARG A 128 -13.77 8.24 13.87
N TYR A 129 -14.50 9.34 13.74
CA TYR A 129 -15.22 9.70 12.52
C TYR A 129 -14.50 10.71 11.63
N ASP A 130 -13.49 11.41 12.16
CA ASP A 130 -12.71 12.37 11.38
C ASP A 130 -11.67 11.65 10.54
N LEU A 131 -11.90 11.60 9.22
CA LEU A 131 -10.91 11.12 8.26
C LEU A 131 -9.81 12.16 8.08
N ASP A 132 -8.60 11.83 8.53
CA ASP A 132 -7.41 12.64 8.26
C ASP A 132 -6.92 12.45 6.82
N SER A 133 -7.55 13.19 5.89
CA SER A 133 -7.20 13.14 4.46
C SER A 133 -5.75 13.56 4.19
N ARG A 134 -5.18 14.44 5.02
CA ARG A 134 -3.78 14.87 4.89
C ARG A 134 -2.83 13.74 5.24
N ALA A 135 -3.10 12.99 6.30
CA ALA A 135 -2.34 11.80 6.66
C ALA A 135 -2.44 10.70 5.59
N VAL A 136 -3.63 10.47 5.00
CA VAL A 136 -3.80 9.53 3.88
C VAL A 136 -2.88 9.90 2.70
N VAL A 137 -2.93 11.17 2.27
CA VAL A 137 -2.09 11.63 1.16
C VAL A 137 -0.60 11.56 1.52
N ALA A 138 -0.21 11.90 2.75
CA ALA A 138 1.17 11.81 3.20
C ALA A 138 1.70 10.36 3.15
N ALA A 139 0.92 9.39 3.64
CA ALA A 139 1.28 7.97 3.59
C ALA A 139 1.49 7.49 2.14
N LEU A 140 0.54 7.78 1.25
CA LEU A 140 0.63 7.44 -0.17
C LEU A 140 1.86 8.08 -0.84
N ARG A 141 2.16 9.34 -0.50
CA ARG A 141 3.35 10.04 -1.05
C ARG A 141 4.66 9.44 -0.59
N SER A 142 4.69 8.86 0.60
CA SER A 142 5.82 8.10 1.13
C SER A 142 5.86 6.64 0.64
N GLY A 143 5.06 6.27 -0.36
CA GLY A 143 5.03 4.91 -0.90
C GLY A 143 4.38 3.88 0.02
N ARG A 144 3.65 4.31 1.07
CA ARG A 144 2.97 3.41 2.00
C ARG A 144 1.50 3.27 1.60
N PRO A 145 1.03 2.05 1.29
CA PRO A 145 -0.39 1.82 1.08
C PRO A 145 -1.12 1.80 2.44
N LEU A 146 -2.43 2.05 2.40
CA LEU A 146 -3.27 2.04 3.60
C LEU A 146 -4.24 0.87 3.57
N VAL A 147 -4.49 0.28 4.73
CA VAL A 147 -5.53 -0.75 4.88
C VAL A 147 -6.86 -0.03 4.95
N LEU A 148 -7.78 -0.38 4.05
CA LEU A 148 -9.13 0.17 3.98
C LEU A 148 -10.15 -0.95 4.18
N GLY A 149 -11.04 -0.77 5.15
CA GLY A 149 -12.13 -1.69 5.45
C GLY A 149 -13.48 -1.05 5.19
N THR A 150 -14.33 -1.75 4.45
CA THR A 150 -15.76 -1.48 4.37
C THR A 150 -16.51 -2.38 5.35
N THR A 151 -17.83 -2.25 5.42
CA THR A 151 -18.68 -3.14 6.24
C THR A 151 -18.61 -4.62 5.83
N SER A 152 -18.11 -4.94 4.63
CA SER A 152 -18.12 -6.31 4.10
C SER A 152 -16.82 -6.77 3.45
N HIS A 153 -15.87 -5.87 3.20
CA HIS A 153 -14.67 -6.15 2.42
C HIS A 153 -13.46 -5.35 2.92
N ALA A 154 -12.26 -5.87 2.71
CA ALA A 154 -11.02 -5.18 3.01
C ALA A 154 -10.16 -5.10 1.75
N MET A 155 -9.54 -3.94 1.54
CA MET A 155 -8.79 -3.59 0.36
C MET A 155 -7.58 -2.75 0.74
N LEU A 156 -6.65 -2.62 -0.20
CA LEU A 156 -5.46 -1.81 0.01
C LEU A 156 -5.60 -0.50 -0.78
N LEU A 157 -5.64 0.64 -0.10
CA LEU A 157 -5.64 1.97 -0.71
C LEU A 157 -4.24 2.29 -1.24
N ILE A 158 -4.15 2.49 -2.54
CA ILE A 158 -2.88 2.62 -3.28
C ILE A 158 -2.78 3.92 -4.07
N GLY A 159 -3.86 4.70 -4.11
CA GLY A 159 -3.86 6.02 -4.70
C GLY A 159 -5.05 6.86 -4.26
N ALA A 160 -4.91 8.17 -4.37
CA ALA A 160 -5.95 9.15 -4.11
C ALA A 160 -5.77 10.35 -5.04
N ALA A 161 -6.85 10.76 -5.68
CA ALA A 161 -6.96 12.08 -6.28
C ALA A 161 -7.58 13.02 -5.23
N TYR A 162 -7.02 14.21 -5.06
CA TYR A 162 -7.42 15.15 -4.03
C TYR A 162 -7.35 16.60 -4.51
N ARG A 163 -8.07 17.46 -3.80
CA ARG A 163 -8.04 18.91 -3.96
C ARG A 163 -7.63 19.54 -2.63
N GLU A 164 -6.95 20.67 -2.71
CA GLU A 164 -6.65 21.50 -1.55
C GLU A 164 -7.31 22.87 -1.76
N THR A 165 -8.15 23.27 -0.82
CA THR A 165 -8.88 24.55 -0.87
C THR A 165 -8.80 25.18 0.52
N GLU A 166 -8.22 26.38 0.60
CA GLU A 166 -8.05 27.12 1.86
C GLU A 166 -7.35 26.29 2.96
N GLY A 167 -6.34 25.49 2.58
CA GLY A 167 -5.58 24.63 3.50
C GLY A 167 -6.29 23.32 3.91
N ARG A 168 -7.53 23.11 3.46
CA ARG A 168 -8.25 21.84 3.65
C ARG A 168 -8.04 20.92 2.46
N LEU A 169 -7.55 19.72 2.74
CA LEU A 169 -7.38 18.64 1.76
C LEU A 169 -8.64 17.78 1.73
N SER A 170 -9.22 17.57 0.55
CA SER A 170 -10.35 16.67 0.32
C SER A 170 -10.01 15.64 -0.75
N ILE A 171 -10.10 14.36 -0.40
CA ILE A 171 -10.01 13.25 -1.37
C ILE A 171 -11.28 13.26 -2.21
N VAL A 172 -11.12 13.25 -3.53
CA VAL A 172 -12.25 13.24 -4.49
C VAL A 172 -12.40 11.88 -5.17
N GLU A 173 -11.31 11.13 -5.28
CA GLU A 173 -11.28 9.78 -5.83
C GLU A 173 -10.19 8.98 -5.11
N ALA A 174 -10.40 7.68 -4.94
CA ALA A 174 -9.46 6.78 -4.30
C ALA A 174 -9.32 5.51 -5.12
N THR A 175 -8.08 5.07 -5.30
CA THR A 175 -7.71 3.86 -6.06
C THR A 175 -7.24 2.80 -5.08
N VAL A 176 -7.83 1.62 -5.16
CA VAL A 176 -7.50 0.46 -4.34
C VAL A 176 -6.95 -0.68 -5.17
N PHE A 177 -6.15 -1.54 -4.55
CA PHE A 177 -6.05 -2.93 -4.96
C PHE A 177 -7.11 -3.73 -4.20
N ASP A 178 -8.08 -4.27 -4.95
CA ASP A 178 -9.09 -5.19 -4.46
C ASP A 178 -8.54 -6.64 -4.54
N PRO A 179 -8.36 -7.32 -3.40
CA PRO A 179 -7.78 -8.65 -3.40
C PRO A 179 -8.72 -9.71 -3.99
N TRP A 180 -9.99 -9.41 -4.30
CA TRP A 180 -10.88 -10.40 -4.90
C TRP A 180 -10.29 -10.95 -6.21
N PRO A 181 -10.31 -12.28 -6.46
CA PRO A 181 -9.71 -12.85 -7.65
C PRO A 181 -10.32 -12.26 -8.93
N GLY A 182 -9.46 -11.78 -9.82
CA GLY A 182 -9.86 -11.18 -11.10
C GLY A 182 -10.27 -9.69 -11.05
N VAL A 183 -10.21 -9.03 -9.89
CA VAL A 183 -10.50 -7.59 -9.77
C VAL A 183 -9.23 -6.76 -9.80
N GLY A 184 -8.40 -6.82 -8.75
CA GLY A 184 -7.15 -6.07 -8.70
C GLY A 184 -7.36 -4.56 -8.59
N VAL A 185 -6.63 -3.76 -9.36
CA VAL A 185 -6.67 -2.29 -9.26
C VAL A 185 -7.99 -1.74 -9.77
N ARG A 186 -8.68 -0.96 -8.93
CA ARG A 186 -9.91 -0.25 -9.29
C ARG A 186 -10.11 1.02 -8.47
N THR A 187 -10.98 1.89 -8.92
CA THR A 187 -11.47 3.02 -8.14
C THR A 187 -12.48 2.55 -7.09
N LEU A 188 -12.50 3.20 -5.92
CA LEU A 188 -13.54 3.01 -4.92
C LEU A 188 -14.90 3.46 -5.44
N ARG A 189 -15.94 2.75 -5.01
CA ARG A 189 -17.32 3.16 -5.25
C ARG A 189 -17.69 4.31 -4.33
N ALA A 190 -18.74 5.06 -4.70
CA ALA A 190 -19.20 6.20 -3.92
C ALA A 190 -19.55 5.84 -2.47
N ASP A 191 -20.17 4.67 -2.25
CA ASP A 191 -20.48 4.19 -0.89
C ASP A 191 -19.21 3.82 -0.11
N GLU A 192 -18.20 3.23 -0.76
CA GLU A 192 -16.92 2.84 -0.15
C GLU A 192 -16.03 4.03 0.23
N MET A 193 -16.28 5.22 -0.35
CA MET A 193 -15.63 6.47 0.07
C MET A 193 -16.41 7.19 1.18
N THR A 194 -17.67 6.81 1.42
CA THR A 194 -18.55 7.50 2.36
C THR A 194 -18.52 6.79 3.72
N PRO A 195 -18.23 7.49 4.83
CA PRO A 195 -18.29 6.92 6.17
C PRO A 195 -19.63 6.23 6.48
N LEU A 196 -19.59 5.16 7.26
CA LEU A 196 -20.78 4.44 7.72
C LEU A 196 -21.81 5.36 8.42
N ALA A 197 -21.33 6.34 9.20
CA ALA A 197 -22.15 7.34 9.87
C ALA A 197 -22.94 8.24 8.89
N HIS A 198 -22.55 8.27 7.62
CA HIS A 198 -23.19 9.03 6.54
C HIS A 198 -23.86 8.11 5.51
N HIS A 199 -24.31 6.92 5.93
CA HIS A 199 -24.98 5.92 5.08
C HIS A 199 -24.11 5.34 3.95
N GLY A 200 -22.79 5.47 4.04
CA GLY A 200 -21.86 4.73 3.19
C GLY A 200 -21.43 3.40 3.78
N SER A 201 -20.37 2.82 3.22
CA SER A 201 -19.82 1.53 3.66
C SER A 201 -18.41 1.63 4.25
N LEU A 202 -17.77 2.80 4.21
CA LEU A 202 -16.44 2.98 4.80
C LEU A 202 -16.48 2.82 6.32
N ALA A 203 -15.75 1.83 6.83
CA ALA A 203 -15.72 1.48 8.25
C ALA A 203 -14.36 1.75 8.89
N PHE A 204 -13.27 1.66 8.14
CA PHE A 204 -11.91 1.70 8.67
C PHE A 204 -10.89 2.17 7.61
N ILE A 205 -9.96 3.03 8.01
CA ILE A 205 -8.72 3.32 7.26
C ILE A 205 -7.57 3.41 8.25
N ALA A 206 -6.45 2.77 7.93
CA ALA A 206 -5.23 2.90 8.71
C ALA A 206 -3.96 2.85 7.86
N ASP A 207 -2.98 3.65 8.27
CA ASP A 207 -1.60 3.56 7.80
C ASP A 207 -0.91 2.39 8.53
N VAL A 208 -0.08 1.67 7.79
CA VAL A 208 0.74 0.55 8.28
C VAL A 208 2.19 0.95 8.13
N VAL A 209 2.82 1.26 9.27
CA VAL A 209 4.24 1.58 9.32
C VAL A 209 5.02 0.32 9.64
N VAL A 210 5.91 -0.07 8.73
CA VAL A 210 6.79 -1.24 8.90
C VAL A 210 8.23 -0.75 9.09
N THR A 211 8.94 -1.32 10.07
CA THR A 211 10.35 -1.04 10.37
C THR A 211 11.10 -2.33 10.68
N ASP A 212 12.32 -2.47 10.18
CA ASP A 212 13.25 -3.58 10.47
C ASP A 212 13.87 -3.50 11.88
#